data_AF-A0AA96QLC0-F1
#
_entry.id   AF-A0AA96QLC0-F1
#
_cell.length_a   1.000
_cell.length_b   1.000
_cell.length_c   1.000
_cell.angle_alpha   90.00
_cell.angle_beta   90.00
_cell.angle_gamma   90.00
#
_symmetry.space_group_name_H-M   'P 1'
#
loop_
_entity.id
_entity.type
_entity.pdbx_description
1 polymer ?
#
loop_
_entity_poly.entity_id
_entity_poly.type
_entity_poly.pdbx_seq_one_letter_code
_entity_poly.pdbx_strand_id
1 'polypeptide(L)'
;MADEPERWHALVAEEVDRGSERVWDVATSLRGAPETAFEEHRVADRLCTELAEGGSGCAGSRPRRWRTWSARSPRRWAGSPRPPERTADVERVRAPYGHFRDNDVLSSLFGEHLAALGIPLPNRSPVCSSGIGNVSTVVPAIHPFVAIVDADLSDLTPEFATAAEQRGSAVAQQDKSVEKTEDGHFVVISGRRWRATDPEIPEDVAAVLRKALMAARRDVGRALRSGGDPASARARVGIAKVALGERGTPWWEQTAEQRRRRWEDGVAELGG
;
A
#
# COMPACT_ATOMS: atom_id res chain seq x y z
N MET A 1 -16.97 -3.66 38.80
CA MET A 1 -16.76 -4.63 37.71
C MET A 1 -16.25 -3.83 36.53
N ALA A 2 -15.00 -4.04 36.11
CA ALA A 2 -14.42 -3.29 34.98
C ALA A 2 -15.28 -3.49 33.73
N ASP A 3 -15.48 -2.42 32.98
CA ASP A 3 -16.36 -2.43 31.81
C ASP A 3 -15.76 -3.37 30.76
N GLU A 4 -16.59 -4.16 30.06
CA GLU A 4 -16.13 -5.20 29.12
C GLU A 4 -15.06 -4.72 28.11
N PRO A 5 -15.10 -3.47 27.60
CA PRO A 5 -14.04 -2.92 26.75
C PRO A 5 -12.70 -2.72 27.47
N GLU A 6 -12.68 -2.28 28.73
CA GLU A 6 -11.45 -2.05 29.50
C GLU A 6 -10.68 -3.36 29.72
N ARG A 7 -11.42 -4.46 29.90
CA ARG A 7 -10.84 -5.80 29.98
C ARG A 7 -10.18 -6.23 28.69
N TRP A 8 -10.80 -5.95 27.54
CA TRP A 8 -10.20 -6.26 26.24
C TRP A 8 -8.98 -5.39 25.94
N HIS A 9 -9.00 -4.11 26.29
CA HIS A 9 -7.83 -3.23 26.18
C HIS A 9 -6.66 -3.69 27.05
N ALA A 10 -6.93 -4.12 28.29
CA ALA A 10 -5.90 -4.67 29.17
C ALA A 10 -5.30 -5.97 28.60
N LEU A 11 -6.13 -6.87 28.07
CA LEU A 11 -5.66 -8.12 27.45
C LEU A 11 -4.84 -7.88 26.18
N VAL A 12 -5.25 -6.93 25.34
CA VAL A 12 -4.50 -6.54 24.14
C VAL A 12 -3.19 -5.86 24.53
N ALA A 13 -3.18 -4.98 25.51
CA ALA A 13 -1.97 -4.34 26.01
C ALA A 13 -0.99 -5.37 26.57
N GLU A 14 -1.47 -6.33 27.36
CA GLU A 14 -0.65 -7.40 27.90
C GLU A 14 -0.07 -8.30 26.80
N GLU A 15 -0.83 -8.57 25.73
CA GLU A 15 -0.35 -9.31 24.57
C GLU A 15 0.70 -8.54 23.76
N VAL A 16 0.47 -7.24 23.55
CA VAL A 16 1.41 -6.35 22.86
C VAL A 16 2.72 -6.23 23.65
N ASP A 17 2.64 -6.06 24.97
CA ASP A 17 3.81 -6.00 25.84
C ASP A 17 4.59 -7.32 25.83
N ARG A 18 3.87 -8.46 25.87
CA ARG A 18 4.47 -9.80 25.76
C ARG A 18 5.09 -10.07 24.38
N GLY A 19 4.63 -9.38 23.34
CA GLY A 19 5.17 -9.46 21.98
C GLY A 19 6.28 -8.45 21.68
N SER A 20 6.45 -7.42 22.52
CA SER A 20 7.23 -6.21 22.22
C SER A 20 8.70 -6.49 21.87
N GLU A 21 9.42 -7.26 22.69
CA GLU A 21 10.82 -7.62 22.42
C GLU A 21 10.98 -8.44 21.14
N ARG A 22 10.05 -9.37 20.87
CA ARG A 22 10.06 -10.17 19.63
C ARG A 22 9.81 -9.32 18.40
N VAL A 23 8.83 -8.41 18.45
CA VAL A 23 8.56 -7.47 17.35
C VAL A 23 9.76 -6.56 17.12
N TRP A 24 10.42 -6.12 18.19
CA TRP A 24 11.62 -5.30 18.11
C TRP A 24 12.80 -6.06 17.49
N ASP A 25 13.02 -7.32 17.87
CA ASP A 25 14.06 -8.19 17.31
C ASP A 25 13.81 -8.50 15.83
N VAL A 26 12.56 -8.77 15.45
CA VAL A 26 12.17 -8.95 14.05
C VAL A 26 12.44 -7.66 13.26
N ALA A 27 11.98 -6.52 13.76
CA ALA A 27 12.16 -5.23 13.08
C ALA A 27 13.63 -4.84 12.92
N THR A 28 14.45 -5.04 13.95
CA THR A 28 15.90 -4.74 13.90
C THR A 28 16.67 -5.73 13.02
N SER A 29 16.31 -7.02 13.04
CA SER A 29 16.87 -8.06 12.16
C SER A 29 16.55 -7.80 10.67
N LEU A 30 15.31 -7.40 10.36
CA LEU A 30 14.93 -7.03 9.00
C LEU A 30 15.68 -5.78 8.52
N ARG A 31 15.92 -4.81 9.41
CA ARG A 31 16.69 -3.59 9.11
C ARG A 31 18.19 -3.85 8.94
N GLY A 32 18.75 -4.82 9.64
CA GLY A 32 20.18 -5.17 9.59
C GLY A 32 20.63 -5.82 8.28
N ALA A 33 19.71 -6.44 7.53
CA ALA A 33 19.98 -7.09 6.25
C ALA A 33 18.81 -6.89 5.27
N PRO A 34 18.62 -5.67 4.73
CA PRO A 34 17.47 -5.35 3.90
C PRO A 34 17.51 -6.09 2.56
N GLU A 35 16.39 -6.68 2.15
CA GLU A 35 16.23 -7.31 0.84
C GLU A 35 15.85 -6.29 -0.25
N THR A 36 16.10 -6.67 -1.50
CA THR A 36 15.73 -5.88 -2.68
C THR A 36 14.21 -5.87 -2.88
N ALA A 37 13.70 -4.71 -3.30
CA ALA A 37 12.28 -4.57 -3.57
C ALA A 37 11.80 -5.57 -4.65
N PHE A 38 10.69 -6.25 -4.39
CA PHE A 38 10.11 -7.35 -5.18
C PHE A 38 10.87 -8.70 -5.14
N GLU A 39 11.85 -8.84 -4.26
CA GLU A 39 12.58 -10.08 -3.97
C GLU A 39 12.62 -10.37 -2.45
N GLU A 40 11.66 -9.84 -1.69
CA GLU A 40 11.58 -9.91 -0.23
C GLU A 40 11.14 -11.29 0.30
N HIS A 41 11.79 -12.35 -0.19
CA HIS A 41 11.45 -13.73 0.15
C HIS A 41 11.80 -14.04 1.61
N ARG A 42 12.95 -13.59 2.12
CA ARG A 42 13.38 -13.82 3.51
C ARG A 42 12.52 -13.02 4.50
N VAL A 43 12.14 -11.79 4.15
CA VAL A 43 11.23 -10.95 4.94
C VAL A 43 9.85 -11.59 5.00
N ALA A 44 9.32 -12.03 3.86
CA ALA A 44 8.02 -12.70 3.79
C ALA A 44 8.02 -14.01 4.59
N ASP A 45 9.04 -14.86 4.43
CA ASP A 45 9.16 -16.12 5.18
C ASP A 45 9.27 -15.85 6.68
N ARG A 46 10.10 -14.89 7.10
CA ARG A 46 10.25 -14.55 8.52
C ARG A 46 8.94 -14.06 9.12
N LEU A 47 8.24 -13.14 8.45
CA LEU A 47 6.95 -12.64 8.93
C LEU A 47 5.89 -13.75 8.97
N CYS A 48 5.88 -14.65 8.00
CA CYS A 48 4.99 -15.81 7.99
C CYS A 48 5.29 -16.78 9.15
N THR A 49 6.57 -17.03 9.45
CA THR A 49 6.97 -17.85 10.61
C THR A 49 6.54 -17.20 11.92
N GLU A 50 6.77 -15.90 12.10
CA GLU A 50 6.35 -15.17 13.31
C GLU A 50 4.82 -15.19 13.50
N LEU A 51 4.05 -15.05 12.41
CA LEU A 51 2.59 -15.14 12.44
C LEU A 51 2.08 -16.56 12.72
N ALA A 52 2.79 -17.58 12.22
CA ALA A 52 2.47 -18.99 12.47
C ALA A 52 2.77 -19.40 13.92
N GLU A 53 3.90 -18.95 14.48
CA GLU A 53 4.29 -19.18 15.87
C GLU A 53 3.43 -18.35 16.85
N GLY A 54 2.92 -17.19 16.40
CA GLY A 54 1.95 -16.35 17.13
C GLY A 54 0.49 -16.82 17.07
N GLY A 55 0.19 -17.99 16.50
CA GLY A 55 -1.14 -18.60 16.56
C GLY A 55 -2.20 -18.03 15.61
N SER A 56 -1.82 -17.25 14.59
CA SER A 56 -2.76 -16.64 13.64
C SER A 56 -2.63 -17.26 12.24
N GLY A 57 -3.09 -18.51 12.09
CA GLY A 57 -3.17 -19.19 10.79
C GLY A 57 -4.49 -18.95 10.06
N CYS A 58 -4.46 -18.35 8.87
CA CYS A 58 -5.60 -18.29 7.95
C CYS A 58 -5.67 -19.57 7.10
N ALA A 59 -6.64 -20.45 7.37
CA ALA A 59 -7.03 -21.54 6.48
C ALA A 59 -8.47 -21.33 5.98
N GLY A 60 -8.65 -21.35 4.66
CA GLY A 60 -9.93 -21.11 4.01
C GLY A 60 -10.93 -22.27 4.15
N SER A 61 -12.23 -21.93 4.25
CA SER A 61 -13.37 -22.72 3.72
C SER A 61 -14.71 -21.97 3.93
N ARG A 62 -15.68 -22.30 3.07
CA ARG A 62 -16.91 -21.58 2.70
C ARG A 62 -17.97 -21.38 3.81
N PRO A 63 -18.95 -20.46 3.61
CA PRO A 63 -19.84 -19.96 4.66
C PRO A 63 -21.15 -20.77 4.78
N ARG A 64 -21.67 -20.91 6.01
CA ARG A 64 -23.05 -21.34 6.28
C ARG A 64 -23.73 -20.46 7.33
N ARG A 65 -24.91 -19.97 6.94
CA ARG A 65 -26.10 -19.55 7.71
C ARG A 65 -25.94 -18.51 8.81
N TRP A 66 -26.60 -17.37 8.61
CA TRP A 66 -27.06 -16.50 9.71
C TRP A 66 -28.58 -16.32 9.66
N ARG A 67 -29.20 -16.39 10.84
CA ARG A 67 -30.62 -16.10 11.08
C ARG A 67 -30.81 -14.62 11.44
N THR A 68 -31.87 -14.07 10.87
CA THR A 68 -32.75 -12.95 11.25
C THR A 68 -32.56 -12.23 12.59
N TRP A 69 -32.61 -10.89 12.59
CA TRP A 69 -33.58 -10.15 13.43
C TRP A 69 -33.87 -8.71 12.98
N SER A 70 -35.05 -8.26 13.40
CA SER A 70 -35.87 -7.09 13.06
C SER A 70 -35.46 -5.76 13.70
N ALA A 71 -35.93 -4.64 13.13
CA ALA A 71 -36.23 -3.44 13.91
C ALA A 71 -37.45 -2.68 13.33
N ARG A 72 -38.55 -2.70 14.09
CA ARG A 72 -39.66 -1.73 14.00
C ARG A 72 -39.17 -0.37 14.51
N SER A 73 -39.65 0.72 13.91
CA SER A 73 -39.98 1.93 14.67
C SER A 73 -41.12 2.72 14.01
N PRO A 74 -42.02 3.33 14.81
CA PRO A 74 -43.30 3.85 14.32
C PRO A 74 -43.28 5.38 14.25
N ARG A 75 -43.51 5.96 13.06
CA ARG A 75 -44.10 7.30 12.96
C ARG A 75 -45.26 7.29 11.98
N ARG A 76 -46.38 7.73 12.55
CA ARG A 76 -47.77 7.65 12.11
C ARG A 76 -48.03 8.81 11.14
N TRP A 77 -48.35 8.52 9.89
CA TRP A 77 -49.06 9.46 9.01
C TRP A 77 -50.53 9.07 9.05
N ALA A 78 -51.33 9.82 9.81
CA ALA A 78 -52.76 9.60 9.91
C ALA A 78 -53.46 10.38 8.79
N GLY A 79 -54.19 9.70 7.90
CA GLY A 79 -55.21 10.35 7.06
C GLY A 79 -55.38 9.89 5.61
N SER A 80 -54.48 9.08 5.04
CA SER A 80 -54.65 8.62 3.64
C SER A 80 -55.16 7.18 3.54
N PRO A 81 -55.97 6.83 2.52
CA PRO A 81 -56.35 5.44 2.23
C PRO A 81 -55.08 4.60 2.14
N ARG A 82 -55.06 3.50 2.90
CA ARG A 82 -53.92 2.59 2.94
C ARG A 82 -53.73 2.03 1.52
N PRO A 83 -52.62 2.30 0.81
CA PRO A 83 -52.36 1.65 -0.46
C PRO A 83 -52.31 0.13 -0.22
N PRO A 84 -52.63 -0.70 -1.24
CA PRO A 84 -52.48 -2.15 -1.12
C PRO A 84 -51.08 -2.47 -0.57
N GLU A 85 -50.99 -3.39 0.39
CA GLU A 85 -49.73 -3.79 1.01
C GLU A 85 -48.75 -4.21 -0.09
N ARG A 86 -47.84 -3.29 -0.44
CA ARG A 86 -46.68 -3.60 -1.25
C ARG A 86 -45.58 -3.99 -0.29
N THR A 87 -45.27 -5.27 -0.27
CA THR A 87 -44.03 -5.79 0.31
C THR A 87 -42.87 -5.37 -0.59
N ALA A 88 -41.88 -4.69 -0.02
CA ALA A 88 -40.61 -4.42 -0.68
C ALA A 88 -39.53 -5.25 0.02
N ASP A 89 -38.76 -6.00 -0.77
CA ASP A 89 -37.56 -6.67 -0.27
C ASP A 89 -36.45 -5.64 -0.10
N VAL A 90 -35.98 -5.46 1.13
CA VAL A 90 -34.87 -4.55 1.45
C VAL A 90 -33.66 -5.40 1.81
N GLU A 91 -32.70 -5.44 0.89
CA GLU A 91 -31.40 -6.09 1.11
C GLU A 91 -30.36 -5.05 1.55
N ARG A 92 -29.64 -5.34 2.64
CA ARG A 92 -28.49 -4.54 3.04
C ARG A 92 -27.29 -4.93 2.18
N VAL A 93 -26.97 -4.10 1.19
CA VAL A 93 -25.88 -4.34 0.23
C VAL A 93 -24.48 -4.25 0.87
N ARG A 94 -24.33 -3.57 2.03
CA ARG A 94 -23.04 -3.44 2.73
C ARG A 94 -23.19 -3.24 4.25
N ALA A 95 -22.18 -3.67 5.01
CA ALA A 95 -22.06 -3.35 6.43
C ALA A 95 -21.97 -1.83 6.66
N PRO A 96 -22.58 -1.29 7.74
CA PRO A 96 -22.47 0.13 8.06
C PRO A 96 -21.03 0.49 8.47
N TYR A 97 -20.68 1.75 8.27
CA TYR A 97 -19.41 2.28 8.75
C TYR A 97 -19.39 2.32 10.28
N GLY A 98 -18.29 1.84 10.87
CA GLY A 98 -18.03 1.99 12.29
C GLY A 98 -17.75 3.44 12.66
N HIS A 99 -17.94 3.80 13.94
CA HIS A 99 -17.48 5.09 14.44
C HIS A 99 -15.95 5.07 14.52
N PHE A 100 -15.29 6.08 13.93
CA PHE A 100 -13.84 6.19 13.98
C PHE A 100 -13.34 6.45 15.40
N ARG A 101 -12.30 5.71 15.81
CA ARG A 101 -11.60 5.85 17.08
C ARG A 101 -10.17 6.26 16.79
N ASP A 102 -9.82 7.51 17.09
CA ASP A 102 -8.48 7.99 16.86
C ASP A 102 -7.49 7.41 17.88
N ASN A 103 -6.25 7.18 17.45
CA ASN A 103 -5.16 6.85 18.36
C ASN A 103 -4.30 8.09 18.62
N ASP A 104 -4.46 8.69 19.79
CA ASP A 104 -3.83 9.97 20.13
C ASP A 104 -2.29 9.94 20.09
N VAL A 105 -1.67 8.80 20.41
CA VAL A 105 -0.19 8.65 20.39
C VAL A 105 0.32 8.69 18.95
N LEU A 106 -0.28 7.89 18.07
CA LEU A 106 0.07 7.86 16.65
C LEU A 106 -0.26 9.21 15.97
N SER A 107 -1.38 9.84 16.34
CA SER A 107 -1.76 11.15 15.82
C SER A 107 -0.78 12.25 16.25
N SER A 108 -0.30 12.19 17.50
CA SER A 108 0.70 13.14 18.01
C SER A 108 2.04 12.99 17.28
N LEU A 109 2.54 11.76 17.14
CA LEU A 109 3.78 11.48 16.40
C LEU A 109 3.67 11.91 14.93
N PHE A 110 2.52 11.65 14.30
CA PHE A 110 2.27 12.10 12.94
C PHE A 110 2.30 13.63 12.83
N GLY A 111 1.71 14.34 13.80
CA GLY A 111 1.76 15.80 13.88
C GLY A 111 3.17 16.35 14.06
N GLU A 112 3.99 15.74 14.92
CA GLU A 112 5.40 16.12 15.10
C GLU A 112 6.20 15.95 13.79
N HIS A 113 5.97 14.86 13.06
CA HIS A 113 6.61 14.63 11.77
C HIS A 113 6.21 15.69 10.72
N LEU A 114 4.92 16.06 10.65
CA LEU A 114 4.48 17.11 9.74
C LEU A 114 5.04 18.48 10.11
N ALA A 115 5.10 18.79 11.41
CA ALA A 115 5.68 20.04 11.90
C ALA A 115 7.17 20.14 11.55
N ALA A 116 7.92 19.05 11.68
CA ALA A 116 9.33 18.99 11.26
C ALA A 116 9.50 19.21 9.74
N LEU A 117 8.49 18.87 8.94
CA LEU A 117 8.45 19.11 7.49
C LEU A 117 7.86 20.49 7.12
N GLY A 118 7.51 21.34 8.10
CA GLY A 118 6.89 22.64 7.86
C GLY A 118 5.46 22.56 7.31
N ILE A 119 4.79 21.42 7.46
CA ILE A 119 3.42 21.20 6.99
C ILE A 119 2.45 21.47 8.15
N PRO A 120 1.63 22.54 8.10
CA PRO A 120 0.70 22.84 9.16
C PRO A 120 -0.44 21.81 9.20
N LEU A 121 -0.77 21.32 10.39
CA LEU A 121 -1.98 20.53 10.60
C LEU A 121 -3.21 21.45 10.60
N PRO A 122 -4.32 21.05 9.95
CA PRO A 122 -5.56 21.81 10.00
C PRO A 122 -6.15 21.79 11.42
N ASN A 123 -6.71 22.91 11.87
CA ASN A 123 -7.32 23.07 13.20
C ASN A 123 -8.68 22.36 13.34
N ARG A 124 -9.13 21.65 12.30
CA ARG A 124 -10.39 20.90 12.28
C ARG A 124 -10.22 19.62 11.46
N SER A 125 -10.64 18.50 12.04
CA SER A 125 -10.83 17.26 11.30
C SER A 125 -12.20 17.27 10.62
N PRO A 126 -12.28 17.15 9.28
CA PRO A 126 -13.56 16.98 8.61
C PRO A 126 -14.23 15.67 9.06
N VAL A 127 -15.57 15.70 9.16
CA VAL A 127 -16.37 14.53 9.52
C VAL A 127 -16.61 13.72 8.26
N CYS A 128 -15.92 12.58 8.12
CA CYS A 128 -16.08 11.68 6.99
C CYS A 128 -16.60 10.32 7.44
N SER A 129 -17.66 9.82 6.80
CA SER A 129 -18.08 8.42 6.91
C SER A 129 -17.14 7.55 6.07
N SER A 130 -16.16 6.91 6.69
CA SER A 130 -15.13 6.12 6.00
C SER A 130 -15.01 4.71 6.58
N GLY A 131 -14.55 3.76 5.75
CA GLY A 131 -14.23 2.39 6.16
C GLY A 131 -13.19 2.32 7.28
N ILE A 132 -12.40 3.37 7.47
CA ILE A 132 -11.45 3.51 8.57
C ILE A 132 -12.12 3.39 9.95
N GLY A 133 -13.40 3.75 10.04
CA GLY A 133 -14.17 3.58 11.26
C GLY A 133 -14.23 2.12 11.72
N ASN A 134 -14.43 1.18 10.79
CA ASN A 134 -14.41 -0.25 11.09
C ASN A 134 -12.99 -0.76 11.40
N VAL A 135 -11.96 -0.19 10.80
CA VAL A 135 -10.56 -0.58 11.06
C VAL A 135 -10.15 -0.16 12.47
N SER A 136 -10.49 1.06 12.87
CA SER A 136 -10.17 1.62 14.18
C SER A 136 -10.79 0.89 15.37
N THR A 137 -11.79 0.02 15.13
CA THR A 137 -12.33 -0.84 16.20
C THR A 137 -11.50 -2.11 16.44
N VAL A 138 -10.63 -2.47 15.50
CA VAL A 138 -9.83 -3.71 15.53
C VAL A 138 -8.37 -3.42 15.86
N VAL A 139 -7.81 -2.36 15.27
CA VAL A 139 -6.41 -1.97 15.47
C VAL A 139 -6.29 -0.48 15.76
N PRO A 140 -5.24 -0.05 16.49
CA PRO A 140 -4.86 1.35 16.55
C PRO A 140 -4.78 1.96 15.14
N ALA A 141 -5.53 3.02 14.91
CA ALA A 141 -5.60 3.67 13.61
C ALA A 141 -5.63 5.18 13.79
N ILE A 142 -5.04 5.89 12.82
CA ILE A 142 -5.16 7.34 12.66
C ILE A 142 -5.80 7.62 11.32
N HIS A 143 -6.49 8.76 11.21
CA HIS A 143 -7.05 9.23 9.94
C HIS A 143 -6.79 10.72 9.77
N PRO A 144 -5.52 11.12 9.63
CA PRO A 144 -5.14 12.52 9.57
C PRO A 144 -5.50 13.14 8.22
N PHE A 145 -5.66 14.47 8.21
CA PHE A 145 -5.89 15.26 7.02
C PHE A 145 -4.75 16.26 6.82
N VAL A 146 -4.27 16.37 5.59
CA VAL A 146 -3.28 17.36 5.17
C VAL A 146 -3.92 18.28 4.15
N ALA A 147 -3.85 19.58 4.38
CA ALA A 147 -4.45 20.56 3.49
C ALA A 147 -3.72 20.61 2.13
N ILE A 148 -4.46 20.35 1.06
CA ILE A 148 -4.00 20.52 -0.33
C ILE A 148 -4.42 21.91 -0.84
N VAL A 149 -5.64 22.32 -0.52
CA VAL A 149 -6.27 23.60 -0.85
C VAL A 149 -6.80 24.26 0.43
N ASP A 150 -7.23 25.52 0.33
CA ASP A 150 -7.85 26.25 1.44
C ASP A 150 -9.11 25.56 1.97
N ALA A 151 -9.40 25.78 3.26
CA ALA A 151 -10.43 25.07 4.03
C ALA A 151 -11.86 25.22 3.50
N ASP A 152 -12.10 26.20 2.63
CA ASP A 152 -13.43 26.50 2.07
C ASP A 152 -13.78 25.64 0.84
N LEU A 153 -12.81 24.88 0.32
CA LEU A 153 -13.01 24.00 -0.83
C LEU A 153 -13.25 22.55 -0.42
N SER A 154 -14.32 21.95 -0.95
CA SER A 154 -14.58 20.53 -0.79
C SER A 154 -13.61 19.69 -1.63
N ASP A 155 -13.22 18.55 -1.06
CA ASP A 155 -12.46 17.48 -1.70
C ASP A 155 -13.18 16.81 -2.89
N LEU A 156 -14.48 17.02 -3.05
CA LEU A 156 -15.31 16.49 -4.15
C LEU A 156 -15.48 17.50 -5.29
N THR A 157 -14.44 18.27 -5.60
CA THR A 157 -14.46 19.30 -6.64
C THR A 157 -13.38 19.07 -7.72
N PRO A 158 -13.63 19.44 -9.00
CA PRO A 158 -12.61 19.44 -10.04
C PRO A 158 -11.39 20.32 -9.71
N GLU A 159 -11.62 21.42 -9.00
CA GLU A 159 -10.60 22.35 -8.53
C GLU A 159 -9.65 21.67 -7.53
N PHE A 160 -10.19 20.89 -6.58
CA PHE A 160 -9.40 20.06 -5.67
C PHE A 160 -8.56 19.02 -6.44
N ALA A 161 -9.15 18.34 -7.43
CA ALA A 161 -8.44 17.34 -8.23
C ALA A 161 -7.23 17.95 -8.96
N THR A 162 -7.40 19.14 -9.53
CA THR A 162 -6.33 19.88 -10.22
C THR A 162 -5.23 20.28 -9.25
N ALA A 163 -5.58 20.81 -8.07
CA ALA A 163 -4.61 21.19 -7.06
C ALA A 163 -3.82 19.99 -6.51
N ALA A 164 -4.48 18.84 -6.33
CA ALA A 164 -3.85 17.60 -5.91
C ALA A 164 -2.82 17.09 -6.94
N GLU A 165 -3.14 17.16 -8.24
CA GLU A 165 -2.23 16.79 -9.33
C GLU A 165 -0.99 17.70 -9.38
N GLN A 166 -1.19 19.01 -9.25
CA GLN A 166 -0.08 19.97 -9.24
C GLN A 166 0.85 19.77 -8.05
N ARG A 167 0.29 19.55 -6.85
CA ARG A 167 1.08 19.29 -5.64
C ARG A 167 1.82 17.96 -5.72
N GLY A 168 1.18 16.91 -6.23
CA GLY A 168 1.82 15.62 -6.47
C GLY A 168 2.97 15.72 -7.48
N SER A 169 2.81 16.53 -8.53
CA SER A 169 3.85 16.79 -9.53
C SER A 169 5.03 17.58 -8.95
N ALA A 170 4.79 18.55 -8.07
CA ALA A 170 5.84 19.31 -7.40
C ALA A 170 6.67 18.42 -6.46
N VAL A 171 6.03 17.55 -5.66
CA VAL A 171 6.72 16.56 -4.80
C VAL A 171 7.54 15.59 -5.65
N ALA A 172 6.98 15.09 -6.76
CA ALA A 172 7.69 14.20 -7.68
C ALA A 172 8.87 14.88 -8.42
N GLN A 173 8.84 16.21 -8.56
CA GLN A 173 9.96 16.98 -9.14
C GLN A 173 11.06 17.28 -8.11
N GLN A 174 10.70 17.39 -6.82
CA GLN A 174 11.64 17.62 -5.71
C GLN A 174 12.50 16.38 -5.40
N ASP A 175 12.00 15.17 -5.65
CA ASP A 175 12.67 13.89 -5.34
C ASP A 175 13.49 13.30 -6.51
N LYS A 176 14.08 14.17 -7.36
CA LYS A 176 14.81 13.76 -8.57
C LYS A 176 16.31 13.50 -8.37
N SER A 177 16.87 13.74 -7.18
CA SER A 177 18.26 13.37 -6.91
C SER A 177 18.35 11.86 -6.68
N VAL A 178 18.63 11.12 -7.75
CA VAL A 178 18.94 9.69 -7.68
C VAL A 178 20.34 9.57 -7.08
N GLU A 179 20.42 9.41 -5.76
CA GLU A 179 21.69 9.16 -5.08
C GLU A 179 22.11 7.70 -5.31
N LYS A 180 23.38 7.47 -5.65
CA LYS A 180 23.95 6.12 -5.72
C LYS A 180 24.64 5.80 -4.40
N THR A 181 24.59 4.53 -3.98
CA THR A 181 25.45 4.05 -2.90
C THR A 181 26.93 4.16 -3.28
N GLU A 182 27.82 4.23 -2.29
CA GLU A 182 29.27 4.38 -2.52
C GLU A 182 29.86 3.25 -3.38
N ASP A 183 29.34 2.04 -3.22
CA ASP A 183 29.68 0.86 -4.03
C ASP A 183 29.05 0.87 -5.45
N GLY A 184 28.14 1.80 -5.74
CA GLY A 184 27.42 1.92 -7.00
C GLY A 184 26.39 0.81 -7.26
N HIS A 185 26.18 -0.11 -6.31
CA HIS A 185 25.28 -1.26 -6.46
C HIS A 185 23.80 -0.86 -6.43
N PHE A 186 23.47 0.25 -5.75
CA PHE A 186 22.10 0.70 -5.55
C PHE A 186 21.91 2.17 -5.91
N VAL A 187 20.68 2.50 -6.29
CA VAL A 187 20.15 3.87 -6.32
C VAL A 187 19.14 4.06 -5.20
N VAL A 188 19.15 5.22 -4.56
CA VAL A 188 18.22 5.62 -3.50
C VAL A 188 17.23 6.62 -4.08
N ILE A 189 15.95 6.28 -4.02
CA ILE A 189 14.84 7.11 -4.51
C ILE A 189 13.77 7.12 -3.42
N SER A 190 13.37 8.30 -2.94
CA SER A 190 12.42 8.44 -1.82
C SER A 190 12.84 7.65 -0.57
N GLY A 191 14.14 7.59 -0.27
CA GLY A 191 14.70 6.82 0.84
C GLY A 191 14.68 5.29 0.68
N ARG A 192 14.25 4.77 -0.48
CA ARG A 192 14.24 3.33 -0.79
C ARG A 192 15.40 2.97 -1.71
N ARG A 193 16.05 1.83 -1.43
CA ARG A 193 17.13 1.28 -2.25
C ARG A 193 16.57 0.42 -3.38
N TRP A 194 17.06 0.66 -4.59
CA TRP A 194 16.77 -0.10 -5.79
C TRP A 194 18.10 -0.55 -6.39
N ARG A 195 18.17 -1.79 -6.91
CA ARG A 195 19.38 -2.26 -7.58
C ARG A 195 19.66 -1.38 -8.81
N ALA A 196 20.88 -0.88 -8.92
CA ALA A 196 21.30 -0.07 -10.06
C ALA A 196 21.39 -0.93 -11.32
N THR A 197 21.20 -0.31 -12.49
CA THR A 197 21.54 -0.93 -13.77
C THR A 197 23.01 -1.33 -13.78
N ASP A 198 23.30 -2.51 -14.31
CA ASP A 198 24.67 -3.02 -14.46
C ASP A 198 25.51 -2.02 -15.29
N PRO A 199 26.61 -1.46 -14.72
CA PRO A 199 27.42 -0.44 -15.39
C PRO A 199 28.32 -0.97 -16.52
N GLU A 200 28.50 -2.30 -16.63
CA GLU A 200 29.28 -2.95 -17.69
C GLU A 200 28.45 -3.21 -18.95
N ILE A 201 27.13 -2.95 -18.92
CA ILE A 201 26.30 -3.04 -20.13
C ILE A 201 26.73 -1.92 -21.10
N PRO A 202 27.10 -2.24 -22.36
CA PRO A 202 27.34 -1.24 -23.37
C PRO A 202 26.14 -0.31 -23.54
N GLU A 203 26.37 1.01 -23.61
CA GLU A 203 25.29 1.99 -23.54
C GLU A 203 24.28 1.89 -24.69
N ASP A 204 24.71 1.41 -25.87
CA ASP A 204 23.83 1.09 -26.99
C ASP A 204 22.85 -0.06 -26.66
N VAL A 205 23.37 -1.13 -26.03
CA VAL A 205 22.56 -2.25 -25.53
C VAL A 205 21.64 -1.79 -24.40
N ALA A 206 22.15 -1.02 -23.44
CA ALA A 206 21.37 -0.48 -22.34
C ALA A 206 20.24 0.42 -22.85
N ALA A 207 20.49 1.25 -23.88
CA ALA A 207 19.48 2.08 -24.51
C ALA A 207 18.37 1.24 -25.17
N VAL A 208 18.72 0.15 -25.85
CA VAL A 208 17.75 -0.80 -26.43
C VAL A 208 16.87 -1.41 -25.34
N LEU A 209 17.47 -1.91 -24.26
CA LEU A 209 16.74 -2.52 -23.14
C LEU A 209 15.83 -1.52 -22.41
N ARG A 210 16.30 -0.29 -22.17
CA ARG A 210 15.47 0.78 -21.58
C ARG A 210 14.31 1.16 -22.50
N LYS A 211 14.54 1.20 -23.82
CA LYS A 211 13.48 1.45 -24.81
C LYS A 211 12.41 0.34 -24.78
N ALA A 212 12.83 -0.92 -24.73
CA ALA A 212 11.94 -2.07 -24.61
C ALA A 212 11.16 -2.06 -23.29
N LEU A 213 11.82 -1.75 -22.16
CA LEU A 213 11.18 -1.58 -20.85
C LEU A 213 10.07 -0.52 -20.89
N MET A 214 10.34 0.64 -21.47
CA MET A 214 9.36 1.72 -21.56
C MET A 214 8.20 1.36 -22.51
N ALA A 215 8.46 0.61 -23.59
CA ALA A 215 7.40 0.06 -24.44
C ALA A 215 6.49 -0.92 -23.68
N ALA A 216 7.08 -1.88 -22.96
CA ALA A 216 6.34 -2.85 -22.16
C ALA A 216 5.49 -2.17 -21.07
N ARG A 217 6.01 -1.13 -20.39
CA ARG A 217 5.24 -0.34 -19.40
C ARG A 217 4.03 0.37 -20.03
N ARG A 218 4.20 0.94 -21.23
CA ARG A 218 3.08 1.56 -21.96
C ARG A 218 2.01 0.53 -22.30
N ASP A 219 2.42 -0.68 -22.67
CA ASP A 219 1.50 -1.77 -23.00
C ASP A 219 0.75 -2.29 -21.76
N VAL A 220 1.41 -2.36 -20.59
CA VAL A 220 0.72 -2.62 -19.30
C VAL A 220 -0.36 -1.57 -19.07
N GLY A 221 -0.01 -0.29 -19.20
CA GLY A 221 -0.98 0.79 -19.02
C GLY A 221 -2.14 0.73 -20.03
N ARG A 222 -1.86 0.34 -21.28
CA ARG A 222 -2.87 0.17 -22.33
C ARG A 222 -3.84 -0.96 -21.98
N ALA A 223 -3.31 -2.13 -21.62
CA ALA A 223 -4.11 -3.31 -21.25
C ALA A 223 -5.02 -2.99 -20.05
N LEU A 224 -4.49 -2.34 -19.01
CA LEU A 224 -5.29 -1.96 -17.84
C LEU A 224 -6.44 -1.00 -18.19
N ARG A 225 -6.18 0.01 -19.05
CA ARG A 225 -7.23 0.96 -19.47
C ARG A 225 -8.31 0.33 -20.35
N SER A 226 -7.95 -0.68 -21.15
CA SER A 226 -8.91 -1.41 -21.98
C SER A 226 -9.59 -2.57 -21.23
N GLY A 227 -9.30 -2.77 -19.94
CA GLY A 227 -9.80 -3.91 -19.16
C GLY A 227 -9.25 -5.28 -19.62
N GLY A 228 -8.15 -5.30 -20.36
CA GLY A 228 -7.49 -6.51 -20.83
C GLY A 228 -6.46 -7.07 -19.84
N ASP A 229 -5.91 -8.25 -20.14
CA ASP A 229 -4.88 -8.90 -19.33
C ASP A 229 -3.49 -8.26 -19.57
N PRO A 230 -2.85 -7.66 -18.55
CA PRO A 230 -1.51 -7.10 -18.67
C PRO A 230 -0.38 -8.13 -18.50
N ALA A 231 -0.66 -9.42 -18.28
CA ALA A 231 0.34 -10.43 -17.89
C ALA A 231 1.53 -10.49 -18.87
N SER A 232 1.27 -10.58 -20.17
CA SER A 232 2.33 -10.61 -21.20
C SER A 232 3.20 -9.33 -21.17
N ALA A 233 2.58 -8.16 -20.99
CA ALA A 233 3.32 -6.90 -20.90
C ALA A 233 4.15 -6.81 -19.60
N ARG A 234 3.64 -7.34 -18.48
CA ARG A 234 4.37 -7.47 -17.23
C ARG A 234 5.55 -8.44 -17.33
N ALA A 235 5.40 -9.53 -18.07
CA ALA A 235 6.48 -10.47 -18.35
C ALA A 235 7.64 -9.77 -19.08
N ARG A 236 7.34 -9.00 -20.14
CA ARG A 236 8.35 -8.17 -20.84
C ARG A 236 9.03 -7.13 -19.95
N VAL A 237 8.30 -6.53 -18.99
CA VAL A 237 8.92 -5.67 -17.97
C VAL A 237 9.90 -6.46 -17.11
N GLY A 238 9.54 -7.68 -16.72
CA GLY A 238 10.41 -8.59 -15.98
C GLY A 238 11.71 -8.89 -16.73
N ILE A 239 11.59 -9.34 -17.99
CA ILE A 239 12.72 -9.67 -18.86
C ILE A 239 13.66 -8.47 -19.00
N ALA A 240 13.11 -7.29 -19.34
CA ALA A 240 13.93 -6.08 -19.51
C ALA A 240 14.67 -5.68 -18.22
N LYS A 241 14.04 -5.82 -17.05
CA LYS A 241 14.68 -5.51 -15.78
C LYS A 241 15.76 -6.51 -15.39
N VAL A 242 15.57 -7.80 -15.66
CA VAL A 242 16.61 -8.82 -15.47
C VAL A 242 17.78 -8.57 -16.43
N ALA A 243 17.50 -8.24 -17.69
CA ALA A 243 18.51 -7.89 -18.71
C ALA A 243 19.30 -6.61 -18.37
N LEU A 244 18.69 -5.64 -17.69
CA LEU A 244 19.37 -4.46 -17.14
C LEU A 244 20.13 -4.72 -15.84
N GLY A 245 19.90 -5.87 -15.20
CA GLY A 245 20.54 -6.26 -13.94
C GLY A 245 19.83 -5.67 -12.73
N GLU A 246 18.63 -5.11 -12.89
CA GLU A 246 17.81 -4.52 -11.83
C GLU A 246 17.05 -5.59 -11.00
N ARG A 247 17.04 -6.84 -11.47
CA ARG A 247 16.38 -8.02 -10.86
C ARG A 247 17.17 -9.30 -11.12
N GLY A 248 16.89 -10.37 -10.37
CA GLY A 248 17.53 -11.67 -10.50
C GLY A 248 18.81 -11.76 -9.66
N THR A 249 19.78 -12.55 -10.10
CA THR A 249 21.11 -12.60 -9.44
C THR A 249 21.77 -11.21 -9.53
N PRO A 250 22.32 -10.65 -8.44
CA PRO A 250 23.02 -9.37 -8.49
C PRO A 250 24.21 -9.39 -9.46
N TRP A 251 24.38 -8.33 -10.25
CA TRP A 251 25.42 -8.30 -11.28
C TRP A 251 26.86 -8.25 -10.72
N TRP A 252 27.05 -7.81 -9.47
CA TRP A 252 28.34 -7.86 -8.78
C TRP A 252 28.71 -9.26 -8.27
N GLU A 253 27.76 -10.20 -8.24
CA GLU A 253 28.00 -11.61 -7.94
C GLU A 253 28.17 -12.45 -9.22
N GLN A 254 27.99 -11.85 -10.39
CA GLN A 254 28.12 -12.50 -11.69
C GLN A 254 29.51 -12.26 -12.29
N THR A 255 30.02 -13.27 -12.97
CA THR A 255 31.18 -13.13 -13.85
C THR A 255 30.87 -12.25 -15.06
N ALA A 256 31.89 -11.66 -15.69
CA ALA A 256 31.70 -10.84 -16.90
C ALA A 256 30.97 -11.59 -18.04
N GLU A 257 31.18 -12.90 -18.16
CA GLU A 257 30.51 -13.76 -19.14
C GLU A 257 29.02 -13.95 -18.80
N GLN A 258 28.70 -14.19 -17.52
CA GLN A 258 27.30 -14.30 -17.07
C GLN A 258 26.54 -12.99 -17.26
N ARG A 259 27.18 -11.86 -16.96
CA ARG A 259 26.59 -10.53 -17.18
C ARG A 259 26.30 -10.33 -18.67
N ARG A 260 27.26 -10.67 -19.53
CA ARG A 260 27.12 -10.56 -20.98
C ARG A 260 25.95 -11.34 -21.55
N ARG A 261 25.90 -12.63 -21.24
CA ARG A 261 24.79 -13.50 -21.66
C ARG A 261 23.45 -12.95 -21.20
N ARG A 262 23.37 -12.48 -19.96
CA ARG A 262 22.14 -11.93 -19.38
C ARG A 262 21.55 -10.78 -20.20
N TRP A 263 22.35 -9.83 -20.69
CA TRP A 263 21.82 -8.74 -21.53
C TRP A 263 21.64 -9.16 -22.99
N GLU A 264 22.47 -10.05 -23.53
CA GLU A 264 22.32 -10.60 -24.90
C GLU A 264 21.02 -11.40 -25.04
N ASP A 265 20.76 -12.31 -24.11
CA ASP A 265 19.53 -13.11 -24.03
C ASP A 265 18.31 -12.20 -23.87
N GLY A 266 18.42 -11.19 -23.01
CA GLY A 266 17.35 -10.20 -22.80
C GLY A 266 17.03 -9.39 -24.05
N VAL A 267 18.04 -8.99 -24.84
CA VAL A 267 17.82 -8.32 -26.13
C VAL A 267 17.16 -9.26 -27.13
N ALA A 268 17.61 -10.52 -27.22
CA ALA A 268 17.03 -11.51 -28.12
C ALA A 268 15.56 -11.80 -27.78
N GLU A 269 15.22 -11.95 -26.50
CA GLU A 269 13.85 -12.25 -26.05
C GLU A 269 12.89 -11.06 -26.22
N LEU A 270 13.39 -9.82 -26.13
CA LEU A 270 12.57 -8.60 -26.30
C LEU A 270 12.50 -8.09 -27.75
N GLY A 271 13.44 -8.51 -28.60
CA GLY A 271 13.53 -8.13 -30.00
C GLY A 271 12.85 -9.10 -30.98
N GLY A 272 12.42 -10.27 -30.50
CA GLY A 272 11.64 -11.25 -31.25
C GLY A 272 10.18 -10.88 -31.46
#